data_AF-A0A497BLX6-F1
#
_entry.id   AF-A0A497BLX6-F1
#
_cell.length_a   1.000
_cell.length_b   1.000
_cell.length_c   1.000
_cell.angle_alpha   90.00
_cell.angle_beta   90.00
_cell.angle_gamma   90.00
#
_symmetry.space_group_name_H-M   'P 1'
#
loop_
_entity.id
_entity.type
_entity.pdbx_description
1 polymer ?
#
loop_
_entity_poly.entity_id
_entity_poly.type
_entity_poly.pdbx_seq_one_letter_code
_entity_poly.pdbx_strand_id
1 'polypeptide(L)'
;MLKLLQAQSKDYVRGLIVSLFAPVIAVPLACVLIFVPLWYYTNHNSSIWVMIIPAILFLFILFGGGLGVLVWTFYRRKRWLDSLFTPWGLTGSRYMISGRQYQGSVQGREIIARFYRGPTLDLYVSTPLQTRMGIAEKSGTSLAVAGMLGREPLALDDPDLGELSIFALDEEWARLLLSNPEARMLIQRLLRAGESWVLMPQLFLQPGAFHLRLYRNKNFFRYGIEPEEAQVWLDDLLALAHSAEGLPAPQVTAEESGAERMVRSGGTFSITLIVVALLVGVPTCVLAVAAAVFFVLAIR
;
A
#
# COMPACT_ATOMS: atom_id res chain seq x y z
N MET A 1 0.41 13.33 -15.88
CA MET A 1 -0.94 12.82 -16.26
C MET A 1 -0.92 11.43 -16.89
N LEU A 2 -0.11 11.20 -17.95
CA LEU A 2 -0.01 9.90 -18.63
C LEU A 2 0.33 8.73 -17.69
N LYS A 3 1.36 8.87 -16.83
CA LYS A 3 1.79 7.82 -15.88
C LYS A 3 0.68 7.45 -14.87
N LEU A 4 -0.12 8.41 -14.40
CA LEU A 4 -1.23 8.18 -13.44
C LEU A 4 -2.43 7.49 -14.10
N LEU A 5 -2.80 7.94 -15.31
CA LEU A 5 -3.88 7.34 -16.10
C LEU A 5 -3.52 5.91 -16.53
N GLN A 6 -2.29 5.69 -16.99
CA GLN A 6 -1.79 4.34 -17.31
C GLN A 6 -1.85 3.42 -16.10
N ALA A 7 -1.49 3.90 -14.91
CA ALA A 7 -1.56 3.07 -13.72
C ALA A 7 -3.03 2.81 -13.27
N GLN A 8 -3.94 3.78 -13.43
CA GLN A 8 -5.37 3.54 -13.16
C GLN A 8 -5.98 2.54 -14.15
N SER A 9 -5.65 2.65 -15.44
CA SER A 9 -6.15 1.71 -16.44
C SER A 9 -5.67 0.28 -16.16
N LYS A 10 -4.43 0.11 -15.70
CA LYS A 10 -3.90 -1.20 -15.28
C LYS A 10 -4.69 -1.81 -14.11
N ASP A 11 -5.05 -1.01 -13.11
CA ASP A 11 -5.86 -1.49 -11.98
C ASP A 11 -7.27 -1.93 -12.43
N TYR A 12 -7.89 -1.18 -13.35
CA TYR A 12 -9.17 -1.55 -13.97
C TYR A 12 -9.07 -2.83 -14.80
N VAL A 13 -8.04 -2.95 -15.64
CA VAL A 13 -7.79 -4.15 -16.45
C VAL A 13 -7.60 -5.37 -15.56
N ARG A 14 -6.89 -5.23 -14.43
CA ARG A 14 -6.74 -6.33 -13.47
C ARG A 14 -8.08 -6.77 -12.88
N GLY A 15 -8.93 -5.82 -12.49
CA GLY A 15 -10.29 -6.10 -12.01
C GLY A 15 -11.13 -6.83 -13.06
N LEU A 16 -11.03 -6.39 -14.33
CA LEU A 16 -11.74 -6.99 -15.45
C LEU A 16 -11.25 -8.42 -15.74
N ILE A 17 -9.93 -8.65 -15.73
CA ILE A 17 -9.35 -9.98 -15.90
C ILE A 17 -9.85 -10.94 -14.82
N VAL A 18 -9.82 -10.52 -13.54
CA VAL A 18 -10.33 -11.34 -12.43
C VAL A 18 -11.82 -11.61 -12.60
N SER A 19 -12.59 -10.61 -13.00
CA SER A 19 -14.03 -10.74 -13.28
C SER A 19 -14.33 -11.68 -14.45
N LEU A 20 -13.42 -11.84 -15.40
CA LEU A 20 -13.60 -12.68 -16.59
C LEU A 20 -13.17 -14.14 -16.32
N PHE A 21 -12.14 -14.35 -15.49
CA PHE A 21 -11.74 -15.69 -15.05
C PHE A 21 -12.71 -16.32 -14.04
N ALA A 22 -13.33 -15.51 -13.18
CA ALA A 22 -14.29 -16.00 -12.20
C ALA A 22 -15.43 -16.85 -12.82
N PRO A 23 -16.18 -16.39 -13.85
CA PRO A 23 -17.22 -17.21 -14.48
C PRO A 23 -16.67 -18.39 -15.28
N VAL A 24 -15.48 -18.26 -15.89
CA VAL A 24 -14.83 -19.37 -16.62
C VAL A 24 -14.55 -20.56 -15.70
N ILE A 25 -14.29 -20.32 -14.40
CA ILE A 25 -14.10 -21.39 -13.42
C ILE A 25 -15.43 -21.79 -12.78
N ALA A 26 -16.25 -20.82 -12.37
CA ALA A 26 -17.48 -21.08 -11.63
C ALA A 26 -18.56 -21.78 -12.47
N VAL A 27 -18.71 -21.45 -13.76
CA VAL A 27 -19.74 -22.02 -14.63
C VAL A 27 -19.50 -23.51 -14.89
N PRO A 28 -18.30 -23.97 -15.31
CA PRO A 28 -18.04 -25.40 -15.45
C PRO A 28 -18.21 -26.17 -14.14
N LEU A 29 -17.77 -25.59 -13.01
CA LEU A 29 -17.97 -26.18 -11.69
C LEU A 29 -19.46 -26.33 -11.34
N ALA A 30 -20.28 -25.33 -11.65
CA ALA A 30 -21.73 -25.41 -11.46
C ALA A 30 -22.36 -26.45 -12.40
N CYS A 31 -21.91 -26.54 -13.66
CA CYS A 31 -22.34 -27.58 -14.60
C CYS A 31 -22.09 -28.98 -14.04
N VAL A 32 -20.88 -29.25 -13.56
CA VAL A 32 -20.47 -30.59 -13.10
C VAL A 32 -21.05 -30.92 -11.72
N LEU A 33 -21.12 -29.97 -10.80
CA LEU A 33 -21.50 -30.24 -9.41
C LEU A 33 -22.96 -29.94 -9.07
N ILE A 34 -23.69 -29.25 -9.94
CA ILE A 34 -25.12 -28.96 -9.73
C ILE A 34 -25.96 -29.56 -10.84
N PHE A 35 -25.69 -29.20 -12.10
CA PHE A 35 -26.59 -29.56 -13.21
C PHE A 35 -26.49 -31.05 -13.60
N VAL A 36 -25.30 -31.63 -13.65
CA VAL A 36 -25.12 -33.07 -13.94
C VAL A 36 -25.77 -33.96 -12.87
N PRO A 37 -25.56 -33.74 -11.55
CA PRO A 37 -26.24 -34.50 -10.51
C PRO A 37 -27.76 -34.36 -10.52
N LEU A 38 -28.27 -33.15 -10.79
CA LEU A 38 -29.70 -32.89 -10.91
C LEU A 38 -30.32 -33.67 -12.09
N TRP A 39 -29.67 -33.64 -13.26
CA TRP A 39 -30.08 -34.42 -14.43
C TRP A 39 -30.07 -35.93 -14.15
N TYR A 40 -29.03 -36.41 -13.48
CA TYR A 40 -28.89 -37.82 -13.12
C TYR A 40 -29.98 -38.28 -12.15
N TYR A 41 -30.25 -37.50 -11.11
CA TYR A 41 -31.32 -37.78 -10.14
C TYR A 41 -32.69 -37.87 -10.83
N THR A 42 -32.99 -36.91 -11.72
CA THR A 42 -34.28 -36.83 -12.41
C THR A 42 -34.53 -38.02 -13.34
N ASN A 43 -33.50 -38.51 -14.03
CA ASN A 43 -33.65 -39.57 -15.04
C ASN A 43 -33.50 -40.99 -14.51
N HIS A 44 -32.79 -41.20 -13.40
CA HIS A 44 -32.46 -42.54 -12.90
C HIS A 44 -33.11 -42.87 -11.54
N ASN A 45 -33.94 -41.96 -11.01
CA ASN A 45 -34.60 -42.09 -9.70
C ASN A 45 -33.61 -42.46 -8.57
N SER A 46 -32.41 -41.89 -8.66
CA SER A 46 -31.29 -42.15 -7.77
C SER A 46 -31.52 -41.55 -6.38
N SER A 47 -30.71 -41.95 -5.41
CA SER A 47 -30.77 -41.37 -4.05
C SER A 47 -30.54 -39.85 -4.04
N ILE A 48 -31.27 -39.13 -3.19
CA ILE A 48 -31.14 -37.67 -2.99
C ILE A 48 -29.71 -37.22 -2.61
N TRP A 49 -28.93 -38.11 -2.00
CA TRP A 49 -27.53 -37.86 -1.65
C TRP A 49 -26.64 -37.54 -2.86
N VAL A 50 -27.01 -38.03 -4.05
CA VAL A 50 -26.31 -37.71 -5.30
C VAL A 50 -26.41 -36.22 -5.64
N MET A 51 -27.44 -35.51 -5.18
CA MET A 51 -27.54 -34.05 -5.34
C MET A 51 -26.88 -33.30 -4.18
N ILE A 52 -27.08 -33.77 -2.94
CA ILE A 52 -26.64 -33.05 -1.73
C ILE A 52 -25.11 -32.97 -1.65
N ILE A 53 -24.40 -34.09 -1.85
CA ILE A 53 -22.94 -34.13 -1.68
C ILE A 53 -22.23 -33.20 -2.68
N PRO A 54 -22.52 -33.24 -4.00
CA PRO A 54 -21.91 -32.34 -4.97
C PRO A 54 -22.27 -30.87 -4.75
N ALA A 55 -23.52 -30.58 -4.34
CA ALA A 55 -23.94 -29.21 -4.05
C ALA A 55 -23.17 -28.63 -2.85
N ILE A 56 -23.02 -29.39 -1.77
CA ILE A 56 -22.19 -28.99 -0.61
C ILE A 56 -20.73 -28.79 -1.03
N LEU A 57 -20.17 -29.70 -1.85
CA LEU A 57 -18.80 -29.57 -2.35
C LEU A 57 -18.62 -28.31 -3.20
N PHE A 58 -19.58 -27.98 -4.07
CA PHE A 58 -19.55 -26.75 -4.86
C PHE A 58 -19.53 -25.52 -3.97
N LEU A 59 -20.38 -25.47 -2.94
CA LEU A 59 -20.39 -24.36 -1.98
C LEU A 59 -19.08 -24.27 -1.20
N PHE A 60 -18.51 -25.39 -0.79
CA PHE A 60 -17.19 -25.41 -0.13
C PHE A 60 -16.07 -24.90 -1.05
N ILE A 61 -16.09 -25.25 -2.33
CA ILE A 61 -15.09 -24.75 -3.30
C ILE A 61 -15.30 -23.26 -3.54
N LEU A 62 -16.54 -22.82 -3.74
CA LEU A 62 -16.87 -21.43 -4.04
C LEU A 62 -16.55 -20.51 -2.86
N PHE A 63 -17.06 -20.83 -1.68
CA PHE A 63 -16.90 -20.01 -0.48
C PHE A 63 -15.58 -20.30 0.25
N GLY A 64 -15.23 -21.58 0.45
CA GLY A 64 -14.00 -21.98 1.11
C GLY A 64 -12.75 -21.70 0.27
N GLY A 65 -12.80 -21.91 -1.04
CA GLY A 65 -11.73 -21.54 -1.95
C GLY A 65 -11.52 -20.03 -2.01
N GLY A 66 -12.60 -19.24 -2.16
CA GLY A 66 -12.53 -17.79 -2.16
C GLY A 66 -11.97 -17.21 -0.87
N LEU A 67 -12.55 -17.59 0.28
CA LEU A 67 -12.09 -17.15 1.60
C LEU A 67 -10.68 -17.64 1.92
N GLY A 68 -10.36 -18.90 1.56
CA GLY A 68 -9.04 -19.47 1.75
C GLY A 68 -7.96 -18.72 0.97
N VAL A 69 -8.21 -18.40 -0.31
CA VAL A 69 -7.30 -17.58 -1.12
C VAL A 69 -7.16 -16.18 -0.53
N LEU A 70 -8.25 -15.55 -0.08
CA LEU A 70 -8.18 -14.25 0.58
C LEU A 70 -7.30 -14.30 1.83
N VAL A 71 -7.57 -15.21 2.76
CA VAL A 71 -6.78 -15.38 3.99
C VAL A 71 -5.31 -15.67 3.66
N TRP A 72 -5.05 -16.56 2.70
CA TRP A 72 -3.71 -16.89 2.26
C TRP A 72 -2.96 -15.68 1.69
N THR A 73 -3.61 -14.86 0.85
CA THR A 73 -2.97 -13.66 0.29
C THR A 73 -2.62 -12.63 1.36
N PHE A 74 -3.50 -12.42 2.35
CA PHE A 74 -3.20 -11.55 3.50
C PHE A 74 -2.07 -12.12 4.35
N TYR A 75 -2.06 -13.43 4.59
CA TYR A 75 -1.03 -14.09 5.38
C TYR A 75 0.35 -14.04 4.70
N ARG A 76 0.40 -14.34 3.40
CA ARG A 76 1.61 -14.24 2.59
C ARG A 76 2.14 -12.81 2.56
N ARG A 77 1.26 -11.82 2.37
CA ARG A 77 1.64 -10.40 2.40
C ARG A 77 2.15 -9.99 3.77
N LYS A 78 1.52 -10.45 4.86
CA LYS A 78 1.99 -10.25 6.24
C LYS A 78 3.43 -10.76 6.40
N ARG A 79 3.69 -12.03 6.07
CA ARG A 79 5.02 -12.64 6.22
C ARG A 79 6.08 -11.92 5.40
N TRP A 80 5.76 -11.56 4.15
CA TRP A 80 6.69 -10.82 3.30
C TRP A 80 7.01 -9.42 3.85
N LEU A 81 6.00 -8.65 4.29
CA LEU A 81 6.27 -7.35 4.91
C LEU A 81 7.06 -7.50 6.22
N ASP A 82 6.78 -8.54 6.99
CA ASP A 82 7.52 -8.83 8.22
C ASP A 82 8.99 -9.15 7.90
N SER A 83 9.29 -9.87 6.83
CA SER A 83 10.70 -10.09 6.44
C SER A 83 11.46 -8.83 6.06
N LEU A 84 10.78 -7.72 5.72
CA LEU A 84 11.44 -6.46 5.41
C LEU A 84 11.87 -5.71 6.67
N PHE A 85 10.98 -5.54 7.65
CA PHE A 85 11.18 -4.56 8.74
C PHE A 85 11.45 -5.20 10.11
N THR A 86 10.96 -6.41 10.35
CA THR A 86 11.12 -7.08 11.66
C THR A 86 12.57 -7.40 12.01
N PRO A 87 13.47 -7.75 11.05
CA PRO A 87 14.89 -7.94 11.35
C PRO A 87 15.59 -6.73 11.98
N TRP A 88 15.05 -5.52 11.80
CA TRP A 88 15.61 -4.29 12.34
C TRP A 88 15.00 -3.89 13.69
N GLY A 89 14.25 -4.79 14.34
CA GLY A 89 13.58 -4.52 15.60
C GLY A 89 12.31 -3.67 15.46
N LEU A 90 11.80 -3.47 14.24
CA LEU A 90 10.54 -2.78 14.02
C LEU A 90 9.36 -3.73 14.26
N THR A 91 8.41 -3.28 15.06
CA THR A 91 7.22 -4.06 15.40
C THR A 91 6.09 -3.75 14.43
N GLY A 92 5.60 -4.78 13.74
CA GLY A 92 4.49 -4.67 12.80
C GLY A 92 3.13 -4.64 13.49
N SER A 93 2.35 -3.59 13.23
CA SER A 93 0.97 -3.43 13.65
C SER A 93 0.05 -3.18 12.45
N ARG A 94 -1.25 -3.34 12.65
CA ARG A 94 -2.25 -3.07 11.62
C ARG A 94 -2.44 -1.56 11.48
N TYR A 95 -2.47 -1.07 10.24
CA TYR A 95 -2.72 0.33 9.93
C TYR A 95 -4.01 0.46 9.10
N MET A 96 -4.98 1.22 9.61
CA MET A 96 -6.32 1.33 9.01
C MET A 96 -6.98 -0.06 8.76
N ILE A 97 -7.75 -0.21 7.68
CA ILE A 97 -8.50 -1.44 7.37
C ILE A 97 -7.60 -2.57 6.84
N SER A 98 -6.61 -2.23 6.00
CA SER A 98 -5.84 -3.23 5.23
C SER A 98 -4.37 -2.85 5.01
N GLY A 99 -3.92 -1.75 5.62
CA GLY A 99 -2.52 -1.36 5.63
C GLY A 99 -1.77 -2.01 6.79
N ARG A 100 -0.45 -1.82 6.79
CA ARG A 100 0.44 -2.30 7.84
C ARG A 100 1.45 -1.21 8.18
N GLN A 101 1.70 -1.03 9.47
CA GLN A 101 2.66 -0.08 9.98
C GLN A 101 3.73 -0.85 10.75
N TYR A 102 4.98 -0.39 10.65
CA TYR A 102 6.11 -0.90 11.41
C TYR A 102 6.70 0.27 12.17
N GLN A 103 6.89 0.10 13.47
CA GLN A 103 7.43 1.13 14.35
C GLN A 103 8.52 0.55 15.23
N GLY A 104 9.54 1.35 15.49
CA GLY A 104 10.59 1.02 16.43
C GLY A 104 11.67 2.07 16.37
N SER A 105 12.85 1.72 16.88
CA SER A 105 14.00 2.61 16.90
C SER A 105 15.24 1.92 16.36
N VAL A 106 15.96 2.60 15.47
CA VAL A 106 17.25 2.16 14.93
C VAL A 106 18.23 3.32 15.11
N GLN A 107 19.44 3.04 15.62
CA GLN A 107 20.45 4.07 15.93
C GLN A 107 19.89 5.22 16.82
N GLY A 108 18.98 4.90 17.74
CA GLY A 108 18.36 5.88 18.64
C GLY A 108 17.30 6.80 18.00
N ARG A 109 16.93 6.56 16.73
CA ARG A 109 15.92 7.34 16.00
C ARG A 109 14.62 6.57 15.88
N GLU A 110 13.50 7.25 16.01
CA GLU A 110 12.19 6.67 15.73
C GLU A 110 12.03 6.47 14.23
N ILE A 111 11.66 5.26 13.83
CA ILE A 111 11.37 4.90 12.44
C ILE A 111 9.96 4.40 12.35
N ILE A 112 9.25 4.90 11.33
CA ILE A 112 7.90 4.47 11.00
C ILE A 112 7.87 4.09 9.53
N ALA A 113 7.59 2.82 9.21
CA ALA A 113 7.32 2.38 7.84
C ALA A 113 5.84 2.03 7.69
N ARG A 114 5.18 2.57 6.67
CA ARG A 114 3.76 2.34 6.39
C ARG A 114 3.55 1.80 5.00
N PHE A 115 2.76 0.73 4.93
CA PHE A 115 2.25 0.16 3.70
C PHE A 115 0.75 0.37 3.62
N TYR A 116 0.30 1.02 2.56
CA TYR A 116 -1.12 1.30 2.33
C TYR A 116 -1.79 0.20 1.50
N ARG A 117 -3.09 0.35 1.25
CA ARG A 117 -3.79 -0.44 0.24
C ARG A 117 -3.39 0.12 -1.12
N GLY A 118 -2.82 -0.76 -1.94
CA GLY A 118 -2.02 -0.33 -3.07
C GLY A 118 -0.54 -0.27 -2.70
N PRO A 119 0.33 -0.29 -3.69
CA PRO A 119 1.77 -0.33 -3.52
C PRO A 119 2.33 1.07 -3.23
N THR A 120 1.97 1.59 -2.07
CA THR A 120 2.53 2.82 -1.54
C THR A 120 3.25 2.49 -0.25
N LEU A 121 4.53 2.86 -0.18
CA LEU A 121 5.36 2.80 1.01
C LEU A 121 5.68 4.23 1.44
N ASP A 122 5.38 4.56 2.69
CA ASP A 122 5.89 5.75 3.36
C ASP A 122 6.90 5.31 4.43
N LEU A 123 8.15 5.75 4.34
CA LEU A 123 9.19 5.50 5.35
C LEU A 123 9.59 6.82 6.01
N TYR A 124 9.47 6.89 7.32
CA TYR A 124 9.77 8.05 8.14
C TYR A 124 10.98 7.77 9.04
N VAL A 125 11.89 8.74 9.12
CA VAL A 125 13.02 8.76 10.06
C VAL A 125 12.93 10.06 10.86
N SER A 126 12.90 9.97 12.18
CA SER A 126 12.86 11.14 13.06
C SER A 126 14.15 11.97 12.95
N THR A 127 14.00 13.29 12.95
CA THR A 127 15.10 14.28 12.96
C THR A 127 14.70 15.47 13.84
N PRO A 128 15.63 16.19 14.50
CA PRO A 128 15.29 17.40 15.25
C PRO A 128 14.99 18.59 14.33
N LEU A 129 15.29 18.50 13.02
CA LEU A 129 15.09 19.59 12.06
C LEU A 129 13.60 20.01 11.97
N GLN A 130 13.35 21.31 12.15
CA GLN A 130 12.00 21.90 12.11
C GLN A 130 11.81 22.75 10.85
N THR A 131 12.08 22.22 9.66
CA THR A 131 11.84 22.94 8.40
C THR A 131 11.10 22.06 7.39
N ARG A 132 10.83 22.59 6.19
CA ARG A 132 10.16 21.87 5.11
C ARG A 132 10.99 21.86 3.85
N MET A 133 11.10 20.67 3.25
CA MET A 133 11.68 20.49 1.93
C MET A 133 10.93 19.36 1.21
N GLY A 134 10.77 19.46 -0.10
CA GLY A 134 10.19 18.42 -0.93
C GLY A 134 11.01 18.27 -2.20
N ILE A 135 11.35 17.04 -2.55
CA ILE A 135 12.14 16.68 -3.72
C ILE A 135 11.40 15.59 -4.48
N ALA A 136 11.20 15.79 -5.77
CA ALA A 136 10.60 14.80 -6.66
C ALA A 136 11.14 14.98 -8.08
N GLU A 137 10.95 13.99 -8.95
CA GLU A 137 11.18 14.17 -10.39
C GLU A 137 10.35 15.33 -10.96
N LYS A 138 10.92 16.09 -11.89
CA LYS A 138 10.19 17.12 -12.64
C LYS A 138 9.02 16.47 -13.36
N SER A 139 7.82 16.87 -12.97
CA SER A 139 6.59 16.53 -13.68
C SER A 139 5.86 17.82 -14.02
N GLY A 140 5.34 17.92 -15.25
CA GLY A 140 4.55 19.10 -15.65
C GLY A 140 3.36 19.37 -14.71
N THR A 141 2.87 18.34 -14.02
CA THR A 141 1.78 18.46 -13.03
C THR A 141 2.22 19.02 -11.68
N SER A 142 3.38 18.61 -11.15
CA SER A 142 3.87 19.14 -9.87
C SER A 142 4.25 20.61 -10.01
N LEU A 143 4.85 20.99 -11.14
CA LEU A 143 5.20 22.36 -11.47
C LEU A 143 3.94 23.24 -11.66
N ALA A 144 2.90 22.73 -12.32
CA ALA A 144 1.64 23.47 -12.49
C ALA A 144 0.92 23.74 -11.16
N VAL A 145 0.86 22.74 -10.27
CA VAL A 145 0.26 22.92 -8.93
C VAL A 145 1.09 23.87 -8.07
N ALA A 146 2.42 23.78 -8.14
CA ALA A 146 3.32 24.68 -7.44
C ALA A 146 3.14 26.13 -7.92
N GLY A 147 3.06 26.35 -9.24
CA GLY A 147 2.77 27.66 -9.82
C GLY A 147 1.42 28.24 -9.38
N MET A 148 0.37 27.42 -9.27
CA MET A 148 -0.92 27.85 -8.72
C MET A 148 -0.86 28.25 -7.24
N LEU A 149 0.08 27.68 -6.48
CA LEU A 149 0.33 28.00 -5.08
C LEU A 149 1.36 29.13 -4.88
N GLY A 150 1.83 29.76 -5.98
CA GLY A 150 2.86 30.79 -5.94
C GLY A 150 4.21 30.30 -5.43
N ARG A 151 4.49 29.00 -5.58
CA ARG A 151 5.74 28.35 -5.16
C ARG A 151 6.53 27.99 -6.40
N GLU A 152 7.69 28.60 -6.57
CA GLU A 152 8.62 28.21 -7.63
C GLU A 152 9.62 27.19 -7.10
N PRO A 153 10.04 26.22 -7.94
CA PRO A 153 11.11 25.30 -7.56
C PRO A 153 12.43 26.07 -7.41
N LEU A 154 13.26 25.61 -6.49
CA LEU A 154 14.59 26.15 -6.26
C LEU A 154 15.41 26.12 -7.55
N ALA A 155 15.86 27.28 -8.02
CA ALA A 155 16.79 27.36 -9.13
C ALA A 155 18.16 26.86 -8.67
N LEU A 156 18.65 25.81 -9.31
CA LEU A 156 19.94 25.19 -9.05
C LEU A 156 20.69 25.09 -10.37
N ASP A 157 21.94 25.55 -10.39
CA ASP A 157 22.81 25.54 -11.58
C ASP A 157 23.51 24.18 -11.79
N ASP A 158 23.12 23.16 -11.02
CA ASP A 158 23.75 21.84 -11.05
C ASP A 158 23.05 20.92 -12.07
N PRO A 159 23.76 20.41 -13.10
CA PRO A 159 23.18 19.50 -14.09
C PRO A 159 22.65 18.21 -13.48
N ASP A 160 23.24 17.71 -12.40
CA ASP A 160 22.85 16.45 -11.74
C ASP A 160 21.50 16.56 -11.01
N LEU A 161 21.05 17.78 -10.73
CA LEU A 161 19.75 18.08 -10.11
C LEU A 161 18.75 18.65 -11.13
N GLY A 162 19.16 18.79 -12.40
CA GLY A 162 18.37 19.42 -13.46
C GLY A 162 17.05 18.72 -13.77
N GLU A 163 16.92 17.43 -13.45
CA GLU A 163 15.68 16.66 -13.63
C GLU A 163 14.77 16.67 -12.39
N LEU A 164 15.19 17.30 -11.28
CA LEU A 164 14.45 17.31 -10.03
C LEU A 164 13.71 18.64 -9.80
N SER A 165 12.53 18.56 -9.20
CA SER A 165 11.83 19.70 -8.63
C SER A 165 12.06 19.70 -7.13
N ILE A 166 12.76 20.74 -6.65
CA ILE A 166 13.06 20.93 -5.23
C ILE A 166 12.29 22.14 -4.75
N PHE A 167 11.55 21.97 -3.67
CA PHE A 167 10.85 23.05 -2.97
C PHE A 167 11.35 23.07 -1.54
N ALA A 168 11.76 24.23 -1.05
CA ALA A 168 12.20 24.40 0.33
C ALA A 168 11.47 25.58 0.98
N LEU A 169 11.28 25.50 2.29
CA LEU A 169 10.87 26.64 3.08
C LEU A 169 12.08 27.53 3.41
N ASP A 170 13.20 26.91 3.75
CA ASP A 170 14.49 27.57 3.91
C ASP A 170 15.37 27.23 2.69
N GLU A 171 15.39 28.14 1.71
CA GLU A 171 16.13 27.92 0.47
C GLU A 171 17.65 27.94 0.67
N GLU A 172 18.16 28.78 1.57
CA GLU A 172 19.60 28.86 1.83
C GLU A 172 20.08 27.58 2.49
N TRP A 173 19.35 27.09 3.50
CA TRP A 173 19.66 25.82 4.14
C TRP A 173 19.57 24.65 3.15
N ALA A 174 18.56 24.63 2.28
CA ALA A 174 18.44 23.60 1.25
C ALA A 174 19.61 23.65 0.25
N ARG A 175 20.07 24.84 -0.16
CA ARG A 175 21.28 24.99 -0.99
C ARG A 175 22.53 24.47 -0.27
N LEU A 176 22.67 24.70 1.03
CA LEU A 176 23.78 24.16 1.84
C LEU A 176 23.74 22.63 1.91
N LEU A 177 22.57 22.01 2.07
CA LEU A 177 22.45 20.56 2.03
C LEU A 177 22.81 20.00 0.65
N LEU A 178 22.34 20.67 -0.42
CA LEU A 178 22.58 20.24 -1.79
C LEU A 178 24.00 20.57 -2.30
N SER A 179 24.75 21.42 -1.61
CA SER A 179 26.17 21.63 -1.92
C SER A 179 27.05 20.48 -1.43
N ASN A 180 26.56 19.66 -0.50
CA ASN A 180 27.25 18.44 -0.06
C ASN A 180 27.08 17.32 -1.13
N PRO A 181 28.17 16.85 -1.75
CA PRO A 181 28.11 15.79 -2.77
C PRO A 181 27.51 14.48 -2.25
N GLU A 182 27.76 14.13 -0.98
CA GLU A 182 27.23 12.92 -0.36
C GLU A 182 25.71 12.98 -0.24
N ALA A 183 25.17 14.10 0.25
CA ALA A 183 23.73 14.31 0.38
C ALA A 183 23.04 14.24 -0.98
N ARG A 184 23.62 14.82 -2.03
CA ARG A 184 23.08 14.71 -3.40
C ARG A 184 23.02 13.28 -3.90
N MET A 185 24.11 12.53 -3.71
CA MET A 185 24.17 11.12 -4.09
C MET A 185 23.11 10.30 -3.35
N LEU A 186 22.94 10.51 -2.04
CA LEU A 186 21.90 9.85 -1.24
C LEU A 186 20.49 10.19 -1.74
N ILE A 187 20.22 11.48 -2.01
CA ILE A 187 18.93 11.92 -2.58
C ILE A 187 18.65 11.25 -3.91
N GLN A 188 19.63 11.19 -4.83
CA GLN A 188 19.45 10.52 -6.11
C GLN A 188 19.20 9.02 -5.96
N ARG A 189 19.93 8.34 -5.05
CA ARG A 189 19.71 6.91 -4.75
C ARG A 189 18.31 6.66 -4.18
N LEU A 190 17.86 7.50 -3.25
CA LEU A 190 16.51 7.45 -2.68
C LEU A 190 15.42 7.75 -3.72
N LEU A 191 15.66 8.65 -4.67
CA LEU A 191 14.73 8.92 -5.77
C LEU A 191 14.75 7.84 -6.86
N ARG A 192 15.78 6.98 -6.89
CA ARG A 192 15.80 5.76 -7.71
C ARG A 192 15.37 4.53 -6.91
N ALA A 193 15.00 4.69 -5.65
CA ALA A 193 14.58 3.60 -4.78
C ALA A 193 13.37 2.87 -5.39
N GLY A 194 13.50 1.56 -5.56
CA GLY A 194 12.44 0.74 -6.12
C GLY A 194 12.12 1.07 -7.57
N GLU A 195 13.05 1.58 -8.39
CA GLU A 195 12.81 1.91 -9.81
C GLU A 195 12.09 0.80 -10.59
N SER A 196 12.36 -0.46 -10.24
CA SER A 196 11.74 -1.67 -10.80
C SER A 196 10.23 -1.77 -10.58
N TRP A 197 9.68 -1.07 -9.59
CA TRP A 197 8.27 -1.15 -9.21
C TRP A 197 7.65 0.21 -8.89
N VAL A 198 8.34 1.19 -8.32
CA VAL A 198 7.82 2.50 -7.94
C VAL A 198 7.62 3.40 -9.16
N LEU A 199 6.48 4.08 -9.23
CA LEU A 199 6.17 5.01 -10.33
C LEU A 199 6.48 6.47 -10.00
N MET A 200 6.37 6.86 -8.73
CA MET A 200 6.62 8.22 -8.25
C MET A 200 7.33 8.17 -6.89
N PRO A 201 8.66 8.14 -6.88
CA PRO A 201 9.46 8.34 -5.67
C PRO A 201 9.50 9.83 -5.32
N GLN A 202 9.33 10.14 -4.04
CA GLN A 202 9.34 11.49 -3.51
C GLN A 202 10.03 11.48 -2.16
N LEU A 203 10.80 12.51 -1.89
CA LEU A 203 11.49 12.71 -0.62
C LEU A 203 11.01 14.02 0.00
N PHE A 204 10.65 13.98 1.27
CA PHE A 204 10.20 15.14 2.01
C PHE A 204 11.00 15.27 3.30
N LEU A 205 11.28 16.52 3.67
CA LEU A 205 11.58 16.91 5.03
C LEU A 205 10.32 17.60 5.55
N GLN A 206 9.73 17.03 6.58
CA GLN A 206 8.66 17.62 7.37
C GLN A 206 9.22 17.99 8.75
N PRO A 207 8.56 18.90 9.50
CA PRO A 207 8.98 19.21 10.85
C PRO A 207 9.09 17.95 11.71
N GLY A 208 10.31 17.62 12.12
CA GLY A 208 10.60 16.44 12.94
C GLY A 208 10.84 15.13 12.20
N ALA A 209 10.76 15.07 10.86
CA ALA A 209 10.95 13.81 10.13
C ALA A 209 11.41 13.98 8.67
N PHE A 210 12.37 13.15 8.26
CA PHE A 210 12.57 12.82 6.85
C PHE A 210 11.60 11.72 6.44
N HIS A 211 11.01 11.87 5.25
CA HIS A 211 9.95 11.02 4.74
C HIS A 211 10.22 10.65 3.29
N LEU A 212 10.53 9.37 3.05
CA LEU A 212 10.55 8.78 1.71
C LEU A 212 9.16 8.24 1.38
N ARG A 213 8.56 8.72 0.30
CA ARG A 213 7.31 8.21 -0.25
C ARG A 213 7.58 7.53 -1.58
N LEU A 214 7.32 6.23 -1.63
CA LEU A 214 7.35 5.42 -2.84
C LEU A 214 5.92 5.15 -3.27
N TYR A 215 5.43 5.92 -4.25
CA TYR A 215 4.04 5.89 -4.67
C TYR A 215 3.82 5.07 -5.95
N ARG A 216 2.83 4.16 -5.87
CA ARG A 216 2.33 3.26 -6.93
C ARG A 216 3.31 2.20 -7.47
N ASN A 217 2.76 1.07 -7.94
CA ASN A 217 3.50 -0.04 -8.58
C ASN A 217 3.31 0.02 -10.08
N LYS A 218 4.40 -0.16 -10.81
CA LYS A 218 4.48 -0.36 -12.26
C LYS A 218 4.00 -1.76 -12.66
N ASN A 219 4.16 -2.73 -11.76
CA ASN A 219 3.92 -4.16 -11.94
C ASN A 219 2.50 -4.58 -11.56
N PHE A 220 1.90 -5.42 -12.41
CA PHE A 220 0.52 -5.91 -12.25
C PHE A 220 0.35 -6.93 -11.10
N PHE A 221 1.34 -7.81 -10.91
CA PHE A 221 1.25 -8.97 -9.99
C PHE A 221 2.50 -9.21 -9.13
N ARG A 222 3.63 -8.56 -9.45
CA ARG A 222 4.87 -8.70 -8.68
C ARG A 222 4.96 -7.61 -7.61
N TYR A 223 5.00 -8.06 -6.37
CA TYR A 223 5.28 -7.25 -5.18
C TYR A 223 6.45 -7.95 -4.48
N GLY A 224 7.66 -7.64 -4.90
CA GLY A 224 8.87 -8.19 -4.32
C GLY A 224 9.83 -7.04 -4.13
N ILE A 225 9.74 -6.42 -2.96
CA ILE A 225 10.85 -5.63 -2.41
C ILE A 225 11.70 -6.69 -1.73
N GLU A 226 12.98 -6.76 -2.06
CA GLU A 226 13.90 -7.62 -1.36
C GLU A 226 14.28 -6.96 -0.01
N PRO A 227 14.50 -7.73 1.07
CA PRO A 227 14.89 -7.17 2.36
C PRO A 227 16.12 -6.26 2.29
N GLU A 228 17.09 -6.63 1.46
CA GLU A 228 18.31 -5.86 1.21
C GLU A 228 18.01 -4.50 0.57
N GLU A 229 17.06 -4.45 -0.36
CA GLU A 229 16.67 -3.21 -1.02
C GLU A 229 16.01 -2.24 -0.03
N ALA A 230 15.10 -2.76 0.80
CA ALA A 230 14.47 -1.98 1.86
C ALA A 230 15.48 -1.49 2.90
N GLN A 231 16.52 -2.28 3.18
CA GLN A 231 17.61 -1.89 4.09
C GLN A 231 18.39 -0.71 3.51
N VAL A 232 18.77 -0.79 2.24
CA VAL A 232 19.51 0.29 1.56
C VAL A 232 18.74 1.61 1.62
N TRP A 233 17.42 1.58 1.44
CA TRP A 233 16.61 2.80 1.53
C TRP A 233 16.58 3.39 2.94
N LEU A 234 16.53 2.53 3.96
CA LEU A 234 16.56 2.99 5.35
C LEU A 234 17.92 3.58 5.70
N ASP A 235 19.00 2.89 5.32
CA ASP A 235 20.38 3.33 5.57
C ASP A 235 20.65 4.66 4.85
N ASP A 236 20.24 4.80 3.59
CA ASP A 236 20.40 6.04 2.83
C ASP A 236 19.58 7.19 3.44
N LEU A 237 18.38 6.93 3.96
CA LEU A 237 17.54 7.93 4.62
C LEU A 237 18.10 8.35 5.99
N LEU A 238 18.66 7.41 6.75
CA LEU A 238 19.37 7.67 8.02
C LEU A 238 20.64 8.49 7.78
N ALA A 239 21.44 8.12 6.78
CA ALA A 239 22.64 8.85 6.39
C ALA A 239 22.30 10.27 5.96
N LEU A 240 21.25 10.45 5.15
CA LEU A 240 20.80 11.77 4.72
C LEU A 240 20.35 12.63 5.91
N ALA A 241 19.60 12.04 6.86
CA ALA A 241 19.20 12.74 8.07
C ALA A 241 20.41 13.17 8.90
N HIS A 242 21.43 12.31 9.02
CA HIS A 242 22.68 12.63 9.71
C HIS A 242 23.45 13.77 9.02
N SER A 243 23.60 13.72 7.69
CA SER A 243 24.26 14.80 6.92
C SER A 243 23.52 16.13 7.07
N ALA A 244 22.18 16.12 7.07
CA ALA A 244 21.37 17.32 7.22
C ALA A 244 21.44 17.92 8.64
N GLU A 245 21.58 17.09 9.67
CA GLU A 245 21.74 17.53 11.05
C GLU A 245 23.13 18.05 11.37
N GLY A 246 24.15 17.66 10.60
CA GLY A 246 25.50 18.22 10.70
C GLY A 246 25.63 19.66 10.19
N LEU A 247 24.60 20.17 9.52
CA LEU A 247 24.54 21.55 9.04
C LEU A 247 24.13 22.52 10.16
N PRO A 248 24.36 23.83 9.98
CA PRO A 248 23.72 24.84 10.83
C PRO A 248 22.20 24.62 10.85
N ALA A 249 21.58 24.89 12.00
CA ALA A 249 20.13 24.78 12.13
C ALA A 249 19.43 25.66 11.06
N PRO A 250 18.30 25.19 10.47
CA PRO A 250 17.52 26.00 9.55
C PRO A 250 17.12 27.33 10.18
N GLN A 251 17.26 28.42 9.44
CA GLN A 251 16.85 29.75 9.86
C GLN A 251 15.34 29.91 9.78
N VAL A 252 14.71 29.31 8.75
CA VAL A 252 13.26 29.32 8.57
C VAL A 252 12.66 28.02 9.08
N THR A 253 12.06 28.10 10.27
CA THR A 253 11.42 26.96 10.90
C THR A 253 9.91 26.90 10.63
N ALA A 254 9.34 25.72 10.82
CA ALA A 254 7.95 25.42 10.58
C ALA A 254 7.42 24.45 11.65
N GLU A 255 6.21 24.69 12.15
CA GLU A 255 5.54 23.76 13.05
C GLU A 255 4.81 22.66 12.27
N GLU A 256 4.72 21.47 12.88
CA GLU A 256 3.92 20.36 12.35
C GLU A 256 2.43 20.75 12.28
N SER A 257 1.84 20.63 11.10
CA SER A 257 0.40 20.89 10.90
C SER A 257 -0.46 19.75 11.48
N GLY A 258 -1.71 20.06 11.82
CA GLY A 258 -2.67 19.05 12.31
C GLY A 258 -2.89 17.89 11.33
N ALA A 259 -2.85 18.16 10.02
CA ALA A 259 -2.96 17.13 8.98
C ALA A 259 -1.73 16.21 8.94
N GLU A 260 -0.51 16.77 9.03
CA GLU A 260 0.73 15.99 9.14
C GLU A 260 0.71 15.13 10.40
N ARG A 261 0.29 15.69 11.54
CA ARG A 261 0.15 14.95 12.79
C ARG A 261 -0.87 13.82 12.70
N MET A 262 -2.00 14.05 12.02
CA MET A 262 -3.02 13.02 11.82
C MET A 262 -2.51 11.88 10.93
N VAL A 263 -1.81 12.21 9.85
CA VAL A 263 -1.17 11.21 8.96
C VAL A 263 -0.05 10.48 9.71
N ARG A 264 0.74 11.17 10.53
CA ARG A 264 1.86 10.61 11.30
C ARG A 264 1.43 9.81 12.52
N SER A 265 0.31 10.12 13.15
CA SER A 265 -0.23 9.32 14.25
C SER A 265 -1.03 8.10 13.75
N GLY A 266 -1.48 8.12 12.49
CA GLY A 266 -2.24 7.01 11.93
C GLY A 266 -3.69 6.92 12.43
N GLY A 267 -4.18 7.94 13.12
CA GLY A 267 -5.50 7.97 13.72
C GLY A 267 -6.60 8.08 12.67
N THR A 268 -7.10 6.95 12.15
CA THR A 268 -8.38 6.90 11.42
C THR A 268 -9.18 5.63 11.69
N PHE A 269 -10.50 5.85 11.73
CA PHE A 269 -11.55 5.15 12.45
C PHE A 269 -11.93 3.75 11.94
N SER A 270 -12.19 2.84 12.88
CA SER A 270 -12.74 1.49 12.68
C SER A 270 -14.21 1.44 12.20
N ILE A 271 -14.86 2.59 11.93
CA ILE A 271 -16.29 2.68 11.59
C ILE A 271 -16.64 1.90 10.31
N THR A 272 -15.81 1.97 9.27
CA THR A 272 -16.14 1.33 7.98
C THR A 272 -16.24 -0.20 8.08
N LEU A 273 -15.44 -0.81 8.97
CA LEU A 273 -15.45 -2.26 9.17
C LEU A 273 -16.69 -2.72 9.95
N ILE A 274 -17.14 -1.91 10.90
CA ILE A 274 -18.40 -2.11 11.62
C ILE A 274 -19.57 -2.02 10.65
N VAL A 275 -19.59 -1.01 9.76
CA VAL A 275 -20.65 -0.82 8.77
C VAL A 275 -20.72 -1.99 7.76
N VAL A 276 -19.58 -2.46 7.26
CA VAL A 276 -19.54 -3.62 6.34
C VAL A 276 -19.97 -4.91 7.03
N ALA A 277 -19.54 -5.14 8.28
CA ALA A 277 -19.97 -6.29 9.06
C ALA A 277 -21.48 -6.30 9.30
N LEU A 278 -22.08 -5.13 9.54
CA LEU A 278 -23.52 -4.99 9.80
C LEU A 278 -24.37 -5.13 8.52
N LEU A 279 -23.95 -4.51 7.42
CA LEU A 279 -24.72 -4.49 6.17
C LEU A 279 -24.62 -5.79 5.36
N VAL A 280 -23.48 -6.49 5.44
CA VAL A 280 -23.25 -7.68 4.61
C VAL A 280 -23.23 -8.95 5.45
N GLY A 281 -22.56 -8.93 6.61
CA GLY A 281 -22.39 -10.11 7.46
C GLY A 281 -23.70 -10.57 8.11
N VAL A 282 -24.46 -9.64 8.69
CA VAL A 282 -25.72 -9.98 9.37
C VAL A 282 -26.76 -10.55 8.40
N PRO A 283 -27.03 -9.95 7.22
CA PRO A 283 -28.03 -10.50 6.29
C PRO A 283 -27.63 -11.86 5.70
N THR A 284 -26.35 -12.09 5.41
CA THR A 284 -25.89 -13.40 4.91
C THR A 284 -26.01 -14.49 5.98
N CYS A 285 -25.69 -14.19 7.24
CA CYS A 285 -25.92 -15.13 8.35
C CYS A 285 -27.41 -15.44 8.53
N VAL A 286 -28.29 -14.43 8.46
CA VAL A 286 -29.74 -14.63 8.57
C VAL A 286 -30.28 -15.50 7.43
N LEU A 287 -29.85 -15.27 6.19
CA LEU A 287 -30.26 -16.08 5.04
C LEU A 287 -29.77 -17.54 5.15
N ALA A 288 -28.54 -17.76 5.63
CA ALA A 288 -28.00 -19.09 5.83
C ALA A 288 -28.78 -19.87 6.90
N VAL A 289 -29.15 -19.21 8.00
CA VAL A 289 -29.98 -19.82 9.06
C VAL A 289 -31.40 -20.11 8.54
N ALA A 290 -32.01 -19.18 7.82
CA ALA A 290 -33.34 -19.38 7.24
C ALA A 290 -33.37 -20.56 6.25
N ALA A 291 -32.34 -20.68 5.40
CA ALA A 291 -32.20 -21.81 4.49
C ALA A 291 -32.03 -23.14 5.24
N ALA A 292 -31.22 -23.17 6.31
CA ALA A 292 -31.04 -24.36 7.14
C ALA A 292 -32.35 -24.79 7.84
N VAL A 293 -33.11 -23.83 8.40
CA VAL A 293 -34.41 -24.10 9.02
C VAL A 293 -35.42 -24.62 8.00
N PHE A 294 -35.50 -24.00 6.83
CA PHE A 294 -36.37 -24.46 5.75
C PHE A 294 -36.03 -25.89 5.32
N PHE A 295 -34.74 -26.23 5.24
CA PHE A 295 -34.28 -27.57 4.87
C PHE A 295 -34.67 -28.62 5.92
N VAL A 296 -34.53 -28.31 7.21
CA VAL A 296 -34.97 -29.20 8.30
C VAL A 296 -36.48 -29.42 8.29
N LEU A 297 -37.26 -28.38 7.97
CA LEU A 297 -38.72 -28.48 7.88
C LEU A 297 -39.18 -29.25 6.65
N ALA A 298 -38.48 -29.16 5.52
CA ALA A 298 -38.84 -29.85 4.27
C ALA A 298 -38.51 -31.35 4.27
N ILE A 299 -37.66 -31.81 5.20
CA ILE A 299 -37.27 -33.23 5.37
C ILE A 299 -38.19 -33.95 6.36
N ARG A 300 -38.97 -33.23 7.16
CA ARG A 300 -40.04 -33.79 8.01
C ARG A 300 -41.33 -33.98 7.23
#